data_AF-A0A843HBI3-F1
#
_entry.id   AF-A0A843HBI3-F1
#
_cell.length_a   1.000
_cell.length_b   1.000
_cell.length_c   1.000
_cell.angle_alpha   90.00
_cell.angle_beta   90.00
_cell.angle_gamma   90.00
#
_symmetry.space_group_name_H-M   'P 1'
#
loop_
_entity.id
_entity.type
_entity.pdbx_description
1 polymer ?
#
loop_
_entity_poly.entity_id
_entity_poly.type
_entity_poly.pdbx_seq_one_letter_code
_entity_poly.pdbx_strand_id
1 'polypeptide(L)'
;MSTPVYAFVWDRSFINPSTEFISLLEEGGIGRLSQNGLSFFNDLEVLKDTRSPTSRDISFTTNYTSSLLVDNYFFSGFVSALNALSSTQLGYIFQIIDALFFKTYSSISDLETYLTTTTGVSDFYVANSVTETQTEVTDTVYPVGNSTGEAFSTHPQMSVTLNIPSGNSTLQFSITFYCQNQYWINNYPESNILGVAPPLSYEDLLSLPLNTTNANILSTASSTATLNYTSLTNDISSETASGYLSYEVKINDTANNTTVVAPFNILYKGTTPSLQDIRTAIKNAITQSGVGTTPEWKKRIPELFIQATFYLIPLYDVNSQLVNQVLYPSIVDVSTAISRVSMILPLLGTSYINQNLEIVSANYEGIMMACIGEPMANGNTPNSLLQMHPDYQNTSSTSTAFNDMPSDTQQFCLDLSECLTVAFGNGTSTIYFPQKDQNLTYVSFISNEYEYCVITKECYTDLLQSTGVS
;
A
#
# COMPACT_ATOMS: atom_id res chain seq x y z
N MET A 1 5.24 6.72 17.93
CA MET A 1 4.61 5.41 18.23
C MET A 1 5.48 4.36 17.59
N SER A 2 5.77 3.25 18.27
CA SER A 2 6.50 2.13 17.66
C SER A 2 5.63 1.50 16.57
N THR A 3 6.22 1.19 15.42
CA THR A 3 5.55 0.40 14.38
C THR A 3 5.04 -0.90 15.00
N PRO A 4 3.75 -1.24 14.85
CA PRO A 4 3.21 -2.50 15.35
C PRO A 4 3.89 -3.69 14.66
N VAL A 5 4.08 -4.77 15.40
CA VAL A 5 4.59 -6.06 14.91
C VAL A 5 3.42 -6.89 14.40
N TYR A 6 3.59 -7.61 13.30
CA TYR A 6 2.58 -8.51 12.76
C TYR A 6 3.05 -9.95 12.84
N ALA A 7 2.19 -10.85 13.31
CA ALA A 7 2.55 -12.24 13.45
C ALA A 7 1.36 -13.18 13.20
N PHE A 8 1.64 -14.35 12.62
CA PHE A 8 0.64 -15.38 12.38
C PHE A 8 0.73 -16.48 13.43
N VAL A 9 -0.39 -16.81 14.05
CA VAL A 9 -0.52 -17.89 15.04
C VAL A 9 -0.81 -19.18 14.30
N TRP A 10 0.12 -20.13 14.40
CA TRP A 10 -0.01 -21.45 13.80
C TRP A 10 -0.17 -22.51 14.89
N ASP A 11 -1.19 -23.37 14.78
CA ASP A 11 -1.41 -24.47 15.72
C ASP A 11 -1.85 -25.72 14.96
N ARG A 12 -1.12 -26.82 15.15
CA ARG A 12 -1.39 -28.09 14.44
C ARG A 12 -2.66 -28.78 14.91
N SER A 13 -3.28 -28.37 16.02
CA SER A 13 -4.57 -28.89 16.44
C SER A 13 -5.68 -28.66 15.41
N PHE A 14 -5.52 -27.68 14.50
CA PHE A 14 -6.44 -27.46 13.39
C PHE A 14 -6.17 -28.35 12.17
N ILE A 15 -5.17 -29.23 12.22
CA ILE A 15 -4.83 -30.14 11.14
C ILE A 15 -5.39 -31.53 11.43
N ASN A 16 -6.16 -32.08 10.50
CA ASN A 16 -6.68 -33.43 10.63
C ASN A 16 -5.52 -34.45 10.59
N PRO A 17 -5.27 -35.20 11.68
CA PRO A 17 -4.17 -36.16 11.75
C PRO A 17 -4.37 -37.36 10.81
N SER A 18 -5.60 -37.65 10.35
CA SER A 18 -5.84 -38.75 9.41
C SER A 18 -5.42 -38.44 7.96
N THR A 19 -5.16 -37.16 7.65
CA THR A 19 -4.80 -36.67 6.32
C THR A 19 -3.40 -36.07 6.30
N GLU A 20 -2.48 -36.64 7.09
CA GLU A 20 -1.11 -36.18 7.44
C GLU A 20 -0.23 -35.61 6.30
N PHE A 21 -0.64 -35.70 5.04
CA PHE A 21 0.04 -35.18 3.86
C PHE A 21 -0.63 -34.00 3.12
N ILE A 22 -1.86 -33.58 3.46
CA ILE A 22 -2.64 -32.59 2.66
C ILE A 22 -2.77 -31.21 3.34
N SER A 23 -2.27 -31.04 4.57
CA SER A 23 -2.59 -29.87 5.40
C SER A 23 -1.82 -28.58 5.14
N LEU A 24 -0.83 -28.59 4.24
CA LEU A 24 -0.22 -27.35 3.71
C LEU A 24 -1.00 -26.77 2.51
N LEU A 25 -2.04 -27.48 2.02
CA LEU A 25 -2.81 -27.13 0.84
C LEU A 25 -4.31 -26.89 1.11
N GLU A 26 -4.80 -27.12 2.34
CA GLU A 26 -6.17 -26.73 2.70
C GLU A 26 -6.21 -25.25 3.10
N GLU A 27 -6.65 -24.41 2.17
CA GLU A 27 -6.68 -22.95 2.32
C GLU A 27 -7.63 -22.48 3.45
N GLY A 28 -7.19 -21.47 4.22
CA GLY A 28 -8.10 -20.45 4.74
C GLY A 28 -8.62 -20.56 6.18
N GLY A 29 -8.28 -21.62 6.92
CA GLY A 29 -8.79 -21.88 8.28
C GLY A 29 -8.05 -21.18 9.43
N ILE A 30 -8.55 -21.37 10.66
CA ILE A 30 -7.88 -20.94 11.89
C ILE A 30 -6.59 -21.76 12.07
N GLY A 31 -5.48 -21.09 12.38
CA GLY A 31 -4.18 -21.72 12.56
C GLY A 31 -3.58 -22.30 11.28
N ARG A 32 -4.16 -22.03 10.10
CA ARG A 32 -3.70 -22.55 8.80
C ARG A 32 -3.24 -21.41 7.90
N LEU A 33 -2.06 -21.58 7.31
CA LEU A 33 -1.46 -20.61 6.40
C LEU A 33 -1.31 -21.26 5.02
N SER A 34 -1.81 -20.60 3.98
CA SER A 34 -1.66 -21.10 2.61
C SER A 34 -0.25 -20.81 2.07
N GLN A 35 0.09 -21.40 0.93
CA GLN A 35 1.34 -21.08 0.23
C GLN A 35 1.45 -19.58 -0.10
N ASN A 36 0.33 -18.96 -0.51
CA ASN A 36 0.27 -17.52 -0.72
C ASN A 36 0.52 -16.74 0.59
N GLY A 37 -0.09 -17.14 1.72
CA GLY A 37 0.17 -16.51 3.02
C GLY A 37 1.64 -16.63 3.46
N LEU A 38 2.29 -17.77 3.19
CA LEU A 38 3.71 -17.97 3.44
C LEU A 38 4.60 -17.07 2.58
N SER A 39 4.17 -16.75 1.36
CA SER A 39 4.95 -15.90 0.44
C SER A 39 5.16 -14.47 0.97
N PHE A 40 4.28 -14.00 1.88
CA PHE A 40 4.35 -12.67 2.49
C PHE A 40 5.56 -12.50 3.41
N PHE A 41 6.10 -13.59 3.95
CA PHE A 41 7.27 -13.54 4.81
C PHE A 41 8.53 -13.38 3.98
N ASN A 42 9.29 -12.32 4.25
CA ASN A 42 10.60 -12.09 3.65
C ASN A 42 11.64 -13.02 4.24
N ASP A 43 11.71 -13.05 5.56
CA ASP A 43 12.52 -13.96 6.35
C ASP A 43 11.65 -14.53 7.47
N LEU A 44 11.15 -15.76 7.31
CA LEU A 44 10.21 -16.36 8.25
C LEU A 44 10.96 -16.89 9.48
N GLU A 45 10.67 -16.32 10.65
CA GLU A 45 11.06 -16.88 11.94
C GLU A 45 9.89 -17.63 12.58
N VAL A 46 10.20 -18.79 13.17
CA VAL A 46 9.23 -19.63 13.88
C VAL A 46 9.57 -19.71 15.35
N LEU A 47 8.84 -18.96 16.17
CA LEU A 47 8.94 -19.04 17.63
C LEU A 47 7.98 -20.11 18.12
N LYS A 48 8.48 -21.09 18.87
CA LYS A 48 7.68 -22.23 19.34
C LYS A 48 7.31 -22.06 20.79
N ASP A 49 6.07 -22.39 21.14
CA ASP A 49 5.68 -22.52 22.53
C ASP A 49 6.46 -23.65 23.20
N THR A 50 7.18 -23.31 24.26
CA THR A 50 8.06 -24.21 25.01
C THR A 50 7.34 -24.95 26.13
N ARG A 51 6.08 -24.61 26.41
CA ARG A 51 5.27 -25.28 27.43
C ARG A 51 4.91 -26.69 26.96
N SER A 52 4.66 -27.59 27.93
CA SER A 52 4.05 -28.88 27.61
C SER A 52 2.63 -28.63 27.07
N PRO A 53 2.16 -29.36 26.03
CA PRO A 53 0.78 -29.26 25.57
C PRO A 53 -0.25 -29.41 26.71
N THR A 54 0.05 -30.28 27.69
CA THR A 54 -0.80 -30.51 28.87
C THR A 54 -0.82 -29.38 29.89
N SER A 55 0.08 -28.40 29.76
CA SER A 55 0.17 -27.23 30.64
C SER A 55 -0.45 -25.97 30.04
N ARG A 56 -1.01 -26.07 28.83
CA ARG A 56 -1.75 -24.98 28.18
C ARG A 56 -3.11 -24.83 28.86
N ASP A 57 -3.47 -23.60 29.20
CA ASP A 57 -4.77 -23.26 29.78
C ASP A 57 -5.74 -22.88 28.66
N ILE A 58 -6.22 -23.89 27.94
CA ILE A 58 -7.10 -23.73 26.76
C ILE A 58 -8.32 -24.65 26.87
N SER A 59 -9.33 -24.40 26.03
CA SER A 59 -10.65 -25.04 26.13
C SER A 59 -10.67 -26.52 25.68
N PHE A 60 -9.59 -27.03 25.09
CA PHE A 60 -9.49 -28.39 24.55
C PHE A 60 -8.12 -29.02 24.82
N THR A 61 -8.03 -30.35 24.82
CA THR A 61 -6.74 -31.04 25.01
C THR A 61 -6.06 -31.30 23.66
N THR A 62 -4.81 -30.87 23.51
CA THR A 62 -3.99 -31.01 22.30
C THR A 62 -2.65 -31.68 22.59
N ASN A 63 -2.10 -32.39 21.61
CA ASN A 63 -0.73 -32.94 21.65
C ASN A 63 0.28 -31.97 21.02
N TYR A 64 -0.21 -30.86 20.48
CA TYR A 64 0.58 -29.89 19.74
C TYR A 64 0.70 -28.58 20.49
N THR A 65 1.83 -27.93 20.31
CA THR A 65 2.08 -26.58 20.81
C THR A 65 1.85 -25.58 19.68
N SER A 66 1.36 -24.39 20.02
CA SER A 66 1.26 -23.28 19.08
C SER A 66 2.65 -22.78 18.70
N SER A 67 2.76 -22.21 17.51
CA SER A 67 3.94 -21.43 17.10
C SER A 67 3.50 -20.05 16.62
N LEU A 68 4.40 -19.10 16.75
CA LEU A 68 4.26 -17.76 16.22
C LEU A 68 5.19 -17.63 15.03
N LEU A 69 4.61 -17.31 13.87
CA LEU A 69 5.31 -17.02 12.63
C LEU A 69 5.46 -15.50 12.50
N VAL A 70 6.69 -15.02 12.35
CA VAL A 70 7.00 -13.58 12.31
C VAL A 70 7.93 -13.29 11.13
N ASP A 71 7.72 -12.16 10.44
CA ASP A 71 8.68 -11.69 9.44
C ASP A 71 9.88 -11.03 10.12
N ASN A 72 10.97 -11.79 10.26
CA ASN A 72 12.20 -11.35 10.88
C ASN A 72 12.89 -10.23 10.10
N TYR A 73 12.62 -10.09 8.79
CA TYR A 73 13.19 -9.00 8.00
C TYR A 73 12.74 -7.64 8.53
N PHE A 74 11.44 -7.46 8.76
CA PHE A 74 10.88 -6.21 9.29
C PHE A 74 10.92 -6.13 10.82
N PHE A 75 10.82 -7.27 11.51
CA PHE A 75 10.64 -7.32 12.96
C PHE A 75 11.81 -7.96 13.72
N SER A 76 13.02 -7.92 13.17
CA SER A 76 14.23 -8.50 13.78
C SER A 76 14.49 -8.07 15.23
N GLY A 77 14.17 -6.82 15.58
CA GLY A 77 14.30 -6.31 16.95
C GLY A 77 13.35 -7.00 17.93
N PHE A 78 12.11 -7.28 17.51
CA PHE A 78 11.13 -8.02 18.30
C PHE A 78 11.52 -9.50 18.42
N VAL A 79 11.89 -10.13 17.30
CA VAL A 79 12.36 -11.53 17.27
C VAL A 79 13.56 -11.72 18.19
N SER A 80 14.56 -10.82 18.13
CA SER A 80 15.73 -10.85 19.00
C SER A 80 15.36 -10.71 20.47
N ALA A 81 14.39 -9.84 20.80
CA ALA A 81 13.93 -9.66 22.17
C ALA A 81 13.22 -10.91 22.71
N LEU A 82 12.40 -11.58 21.89
CA LEU A 82 11.75 -12.85 22.28
C LEU A 82 12.75 -14.01 22.41
N ASN A 83 13.72 -14.11 21.52
CA ASN A 83 14.77 -15.14 21.57
C ASN A 83 15.71 -14.97 22.78
N ALA A 84 15.76 -13.80 23.40
CA ALA A 84 16.51 -13.55 24.64
C ALA A 84 15.76 -13.97 25.92
N LEU A 85 14.45 -14.27 25.83
CA LEU A 85 13.66 -14.69 26.98
C LEU A 85 14.00 -16.12 27.42
N SER A 86 13.90 -16.39 28.72
CA SER A 86 13.92 -17.77 29.21
C SER A 86 12.70 -18.55 28.74
N SER A 87 12.78 -19.89 28.71
CA SER A 87 11.63 -20.73 28.31
C SER A 87 10.37 -20.48 29.16
N THR A 88 10.53 -20.17 30.44
CA THR A 88 9.38 -19.81 31.30
C THR A 88 8.74 -18.50 30.87
N GLN A 89 9.55 -17.48 30.60
CA GLN A 89 9.06 -16.17 30.15
C GLN A 89 8.39 -16.24 28.77
N LEU A 90 8.99 -16.97 27.82
CA LEU A 90 8.38 -17.23 26.52
C LEU A 90 7.05 -17.99 26.68
N GLY A 91 6.97 -18.93 27.63
CA GLY A 91 5.73 -19.60 28.01
C GLY A 91 4.63 -18.64 28.46
N TYR A 92 4.95 -17.54 29.16
CA TYR A 92 3.95 -16.53 29.52
C TYR A 92 3.43 -15.76 28.30
N ILE A 93 4.29 -15.47 27.32
CA ILE A 93 3.86 -14.87 26.04
C ILE A 93 2.86 -15.79 25.33
N PHE A 94 3.15 -17.09 25.25
CA PHE A 94 2.22 -18.05 24.66
C PHE A 94 0.96 -18.27 25.51
N GLN A 95 1.01 -18.07 26.82
CA GLN A 95 -0.19 -18.05 27.66
C GLN A 95 -1.08 -16.84 27.36
N ILE A 96 -0.50 -15.70 26.98
CA ILE A 96 -1.27 -14.56 26.46
C ILE A 96 -1.93 -14.96 25.13
N ILE A 97 -1.18 -15.54 24.20
CA ILE A 97 -1.74 -16.00 22.90
C ILE A 97 -2.85 -17.03 23.09
N ASP A 98 -2.68 -17.98 24.01
CA ASP A 98 -3.72 -18.95 24.37
C ASP A 98 -4.98 -18.28 24.90
N ALA A 99 -4.82 -17.26 25.75
CA ALA A 99 -5.92 -16.48 26.27
C ALA A 99 -6.61 -15.66 25.17
N LEU A 100 -5.85 -15.08 24.25
CA LEU A 100 -6.41 -14.34 23.13
C LEU A 100 -7.27 -15.25 22.23
N PHE A 101 -6.72 -16.37 21.77
CA PHE A 101 -7.40 -17.15 20.74
C PHE A 101 -8.20 -18.33 21.27
N PHE A 102 -7.64 -19.12 22.21
CA PHE A 102 -8.09 -20.49 22.51
C PHE A 102 -8.94 -20.64 23.78
N LYS A 103 -9.05 -19.57 24.57
CA LYS A 103 -9.83 -19.56 25.81
C LYS A 103 -11.12 -18.77 25.62
N THR A 104 -12.21 -19.29 26.17
CA THR A 104 -13.54 -18.66 26.07
C THR A 104 -13.73 -17.64 27.19
N TYR A 105 -14.19 -16.45 26.84
CA TYR A 105 -14.56 -15.38 27.77
C TYR A 105 -15.97 -14.88 27.46
N SER A 106 -16.64 -14.29 28.47
CA SER A 106 -17.95 -13.67 28.26
C SER A 106 -17.85 -12.23 27.74
N SER A 107 -16.69 -11.60 27.91
CA SER A 107 -16.39 -10.24 27.45
C SER A 107 -14.89 -9.98 27.37
N ILE A 108 -14.47 -8.95 26.61
CA ILE A 108 -13.09 -8.43 26.62
C ILE A 108 -12.65 -8.05 28.05
N SER A 109 -13.56 -7.53 28.88
CA SER A 109 -13.24 -7.17 30.26
C SER A 109 -12.83 -8.37 31.11
N ASP A 110 -13.38 -9.55 30.83
CA ASP A 110 -13.02 -10.79 31.53
C ASP A 110 -11.62 -11.27 31.09
N LEU A 111 -11.32 -11.17 29.79
CA LEU A 111 -10.00 -11.44 29.23
C LEU A 111 -8.94 -10.50 29.83
N GLU A 112 -9.21 -9.20 29.85
CA GLU A 112 -8.37 -8.17 30.48
C GLU A 112 -8.09 -8.46 31.96
N THR A 113 -9.13 -8.84 32.71
CA THR A 113 -8.99 -9.22 34.12
C THR A 113 -8.10 -10.45 34.26
N TYR A 114 -8.27 -11.46 33.41
CA TYR A 114 -7.41 -12.64 33.41
C TYR A 114 -5.95 -12.26 33.14
N LEU A 115 -5.66 -11.53 32.06
CA LEU A 115 -4.30 -11.16 31.68
C LEU A 115 -3.59 -10.28 32.72
N THR A 116 -4.33 -9.42 33.44
CA THR A 116 -3.77 -8.55 34.48
C THR A 116 -3.61 -9.22 35.85
N THR A 117 -4.28 -10.35 36.10
CA THR A 117 -4.24 -11.03 37.41
C THR A 117 -3.47 -12.33 37.40
N THR A 118 -3.20 -12.92 36.23
CA THR A 118 -2.36 -14.11 36.10
C THR A 118 -0.89 -13.76 36.41
N THR A 119 -0.34 -14.42 37.43
CA THR A 119 1.08 -14.28 37.84
C THR A 119 2.01 -14.60 36.67
N GLY A 120 3.03 -13.76 36.47
CA GLY A 120 4.00 -13.90 35.38
C GLY A 120 3.49 -13.34 34.06
N VAL A 121 2.23 -13.62 33.67
CA VAL A 121 1.60 -13.03 32.46
C VAL A 121 1.47 -11.51 32.58
N SER A 122 1.01 -11.03 33.74
CA SER A 122 0.84 -9.60 34.04
C SER A 122 2.13 -8.78 33.96
N ASP A 123 3.31 -9.41 34.07
CA ASP A 123 4.61 -8.72 33.92
C ASP A 123 4.90 -8.38 32.44
N PHE A 124 4.34 -9.16 31.51
CA PHE A 124 4.50 -8.99 30.07
C PHE A 124 3.31 -8.29 29.42
N TYR A 125 2.16 -8.26 30.06
CA TYR A 125 0.94 -7.70 29.49
C TYR A 125 0.76 -6.22 29.86
N VAL A 126 0.31 -5.39 28.91
CA VAL A 126 -0.10 -4.00 29.17
C VAL A 126 -1.62 -3.93 29.30
N ALA A 127 -2.12 -3.52 30.46
CA ALA A 127 -3.56 -3.45 30.74
C ALA A 127 -4.35 -2.57 29.75
N ASN A 128 -5.56 -3.02 29.39
CA ASN A 128 -6.47 -2.36 28.43
C ASN A 128 -5.86 -2.19 27.03
N SER A 129 -4.98 -3.11 26.61
CA SER A 129 -4.34 -3.04 25.30
C SER A 129 -4.92 -4.04 24.30
N VAL A 130 -5.83 -4.92 24.72
CA VAL A 130 -6.45 -5.88 23.80
C VAL A 130 -7.43 -5.17 22.88
N THR A 131 -7.32 -5.45 21.59
CA THR A 131 -8.32 -5.12 20.58
C THR A 131 -8.60 -6.34 19.73
N GLU A 132 -9.86 -6.56 19.36
CA GLU A 132 -10.27 -7.70 18.52
C GLU A 132 -11.13 -7.24 17.34
N THR A 133 -11.20 -8.09 16.32
CA THR A 133 -12.13 -7.93 15.22
C THR A 133 -13.56 -8.22 15.68
N GLN A 134 -14.57 -7.49 15.20
CA GLN A 134 -15.97 -7.70 15.64
C GLN A 134 -16.58 -9.02 15.18
N THR A 135 -15.98 -9.65 14.17
CA THR A 135 -16.46 -10.89 13.56
C THR A 135 -15.76 -12.09 14.16
N GLU A 136 -16.52 -13.02 14.71
CA GLU A 136 -16.01 -14.35 15.03
C GLU A 136 -15.98 -15.23 13.77
N VAL A 137 -15.04 -16.15 13.76
CA VAL A 137 -14.88 -17.17 12.72
C VAL A 137 -14.81 -18.54 13.38
N THR A 138 -15.37 -19.56 12.71
CA THR A 138 -15.39 -20.93 13.22
C THR A 138 -14.57 -21.83 12.31
N ASP A 139 -13.79 -22.74 12.90
CA ASP A 139 -13.09 -23.82 12.21
C ASP A 139 -13.18 -25.11 13.03
N THR A 140 -12.60 -26.19 12.52
CA THR A 140 -12.58 -27.50 13.15
C THR A 140 -11.23 -27.78 13.80
N VAL A 141 -11.22 -28.00 15.10
CA VAL A 141 -10.06 -28.47 15.86
C VAL A 141 -10.13 -30.00 16.04
N TYR A 142 -8.98 -30.67 16.12
CA TYR A 142 -8.86 -32.13 16.29
C TYR A 142 -8.14 -32.44 17.61
N PRO A 143 -8.89 -32.61 18.71
CA PRO A 143 -8.31 -32.92 20.02
C PRO A 143 -7.61 -34.28 20.06
N VAL A 144 -6.76 -34.47 21.08
CA VAL A 144 -6.01 -35.73 21.26
C VAL A 144 -6.93 -36.93 21.32
N GLY A 145 -6.68 -37.91 20.45
CA GLY A 145 -7.41 -39.17 20.43
C GLY A 145 -8.82 -39.08 19.83
N ASN A 146 -9.18 -37.93 19.24
CA ASN A 146 -10.46 -37.72 18.58
C ASN A 146 -10.25 -37.55 17.06
N SER A 147 -10.73 -38.52 16.27
CA SER A 147 -10.78 -38.41 14.80
C SER A 147 -11.93 -37.53 14.31
N THR A 148 -12.91 -37.27 15.18
CA THR A 148 -14.03 -36.38 14.93
C THR A 148 -13.62 -34.99 15.38
N GLY A 149 -13.53 -34.07 14.42
CA GLY A 149 -13.22 -32.69 14.74
C GLY A 149 -14.34 -32.01 15.53
N GLU A 150 -13.97 -30.99 16.30
CA GLU A 150 -14.87 -30.16 17.12
C GLU A 150 -14.88 -28.74 16.57
N ALA A 151 -16.05 -28.10 16.55
CA ALA A 151 -16.16 -26.70 16.11
C ALA A 151 -15.52 -25.78 17.16
N PHE A 152 -14.69 -24.85 16.70
CA PHE A 152 -13.97 -23.89 17.51
C PHE A 152 -14.14 -22.50 16.91
N SER A 153 -14.62 -21.55 17.71
CA SER A 153 -14.80 -20.16 17.29
C SER A 153 -13.80 -19.24 17.97
N THR A 154 -13.26 -18.28 17.21
CA THR A 154 -12.35 -17.24 17.72
C THR A 154 -12.43 -15.99 16.86
N HIS A 155 -11.74 -14.92 17.24
CA HIS A 155 -11.58 -13.75 16.39
C HIS A 155 -10.37 -13.95 15.46
N PRO A 156 -10.50 -13.68 14.15
CA PRO A 156 -9.45 -13.95 13.16
C PRO A 156 -8.20 -13.07 13.34
N GLN A 157 -8.37 -11.91 13.97
CA GLN A 157 -7.31 -10.96 14.28
C GLN A 157 -7.55 -10.37 15.68
N MET A 158 -6.48 -10.32 16.45
CA MET A 158 -6.41 -9.65 17.75
C MET A 158 -5.10 -8.88 17.87
N SER A 159 -5.10 -7.76 18.56
CA SER A 159 -3.89 -7.01 18.88
C SER A 159 -3.74 -6.82 20.38
N VAL A 160 -2.50 -6.74 20.83
CA VAL A 160 -2.14 -6.55 22.24
C VAL A 160 -0.82 -5.79 22.34
N THR A 161 -0.57 -5.13 23.46
CA THR A 161 0.73 -4.53 23.76
C THR A 161 1.47 -5.34 24.83
N LEU A 162 2.72 -5.70 24.53
CA LEU A 162 3.59 -6.49 25.41
C LEU A 162 4.78 -5.67 25.92
N ASN A 163 5.13 -5.91 27.18
CA ASN A 163 6.36 -5.47 27.84
C ASN A 163 7.38 -6.63 27.81
N ILE A 164 8.41 -6.49 26.99
CA ILE A 164 9.46 -7.51 26.81
C ILE A 164 10.75 -7.03 27.49
N PRO A 165 11.23 -7.72 28.54
CA PRO A 165 12.52 -7.43 29.14
C PRO A 165 13.66 -7.61 28.13
N SER A 166 14.52 -6.60 28.02
CA SER A 166 15.72 -6.62 27.19
C SER A 166 16.88 -5.97 27.95
N GLY A 167 17.79 -6.81 28.45
CA GLY A 167 18.87 -6.38 29.35
C GLY A 167 18.33 -5.73 30.63
N ASN A 168 18.70 -4.47 30.87
CA ASN A 168 18.25 -3.67 32.02
C ASN A 168 17.04 -2.77 31.70
N SER A 169 16.40 -2.97 30.56
CA SER A 169 15.27 -2.16 30.09
C SER A 169 14.08 -3.03 29.73
N THR A 170 12.90 -2.42 29.66
CA THR A 170 11.68 -3.06 29.14
C THR A 170 11.34 -2.39 27.82
N LEU A 171 11.24 -3.20 26.77
CA LEU A 171 10.78 -2.76 25.45
C LEU A 171 9.29 -3.01 25.35
N GLN A 172 8.55 -2.03 24.84
CA GLN A 172 7.11 -2.14 24.65
C GLN A 172 6.82 -2.36 23.16
N PHE A 173 6.11 -3.43 22.83
CA PHE A 173 5.73 -3.77 21.45
C PHE A 173 4.21 -3.88 21.35
N SER A 174 3.62 -3.11 20.44
CA SER A 174 2.25 -3.37 19.98
C SER A 174 2.32 -4.49 18.94
N ILE A 175 1.53 -5.55 19.09
CA ILE A 175 1.56 -6.73 18.23
C ILE A 175 0.15 -7.02 17.75
N THR A 176 -0.01 -7.29 16.47
CA THR A 176 -1.24 -7.81 15.87
C THR A 176 -1.00 -9.26 15.49
N PHE A 177 -1.78 -10.15 16.12
CA PHE A 177 -1.81 -11.57 15.85
C PHE A 177 -2.94 -11.89 14.89
N TYR A 178 -2.63 -12.73 13.90
CA TYR A 178 -3.59 -13.28 12.96
C TYR A 178 -3.66 -14.78 13.14
N CYS A 179 -4.87 -15.34 13.17
CA CYS A 179 -5.04 -16.78 13.16
C CYS A 179 -5.69 -17.29 11.88
N GLN A 180 -6.10 -16.42 10.94
CA GLN A 180 -6.64 -16.83 9.65
C GLN A 180 -5.84 -16.28 8.47
N ASN A 181 -5.61 -17.14 7.49
CA ASN A 181 -4.83 -16.82 6.29
C ASN A 181 -5.32 -15.56 5.56
N GLN A 182 -6.63 -15.43 5.34
CA GLN A 182 -7.17 -14.28 4.59
C GLN A 182 -6.95 -12.96 5.32
N TYR A 183 -7.06 -12.96 6.65
CA TYR A 183 -6.82 -11.77 7.46
C TYR A 183 -5.35 -11.39 7.47
N TRP A 184 -4.45 -12.36 7.52
CA TRP A 184 -3.02 -12.13 7.32
C TRP A 184 -2.73 -11.46 5.97
N ILE A 185 -3.19 -12.07 4.88
CA ILE A 185 -2.96 -11.58 3.51
C ILE A 185 -3.54 -10.16 3.32
N ASN A 186 -4.73 -9.89 3.84
CA ASN A 186 -5.41 -8.62 3.60
C ASN A 186 -4.92 -7.46 4.48
N ASN A 187 -4.35 -7.75 5.64
CA ASN A 187 -4.03 -6.72 6.65
C ASN A 187 -2.54 -6.62 6.96
N TYR A 188 -1.69 -7.51 6.44
CA TYR A 188 -0.24 -7.36 6.55
C TYR A 188 0.23 -6.17 5.69
N PRO A 189 0.80 -5.10 6.28
CA PRO A 189 1.02 -3.85 5.56
C PRO A 189 2.43 -3.71 5.01
N GLU A 190 3.35 -4.59 5.37
CA GLU A 190 4.73 -4.47 4.93
C GLU A 190 4.88 -4.98 3.50
N SER A 191 5.77 -4.33 2.75
CA SER A 191 6.07 -4.65 1.36
C SER A 191 7.58 -4.63 1.16
N ASN A 192 8.11 -5.62 0.45
CA ASN A 192 9.50 -5.68 0.04
C ASN A 192 9.60 -5.98 -1.45
N ILE A 193 10.20 -5.07 -2.21
CA ILE A 193 10.47 -5.28 -3.63
C ILE A 193 11.74 -6.13 -3.78
N LEU A 194 11.57 -7.35 -4.30
CA LEU A 194 12.64 -8.31 -4.51
C LEU A 194 13.48 -8.01 -5.75
N GLY A 195 12.87 -7.41 -6.78
CA GLY A 195 13.55 -7.13 -8.02
C GLY A 195 12.75 -6.28 -9.00
N VAL A 196 13.49 -5.61 -9.89
CA VAL A 196 12.96 -4.81 -10.99
C VAL A 196 13.51 -5.37 -12.29
N ALA A 197 12.62 -5.74 -13.20
CA ALA A 197 12.95 -6.19 -14.54
C ALA A 197 12.56 -5.09 -15.55
N PRO A 198 13.52 -4.37 -16.15
CA PRO A 198 13.24 -3.38 -17.17
C PRO A 198 12.74 -4.02 -18.48
N PRO A 199 12.05 -3.27 -19.35
CA PRO A 199 11.57 -3.78 -20.62
C PRO A 199 12.69 -4.07 -21.63
N LEU A 200 13.86 -3.44 -21.44
CA LEU A 200 15.08 -3.58 -22.26
C LEU A 200 16.31 -3.56 -21.36
N SER A 201 17.49 -3.84 -21.92
CA SER A 201 18.76 -3.58 -21.22
C SER A 201 18.85 -2.09 -20.83
N TYR A 202 19.57 -1.77 -19.75
CA TYR A 202 19.70 -0.38 -19.29
C TYR A 202 20.43 0.49 -20.33
N GLU A 203 21.40 -0.07 -21.06
CA GLU A 203 22.10 0.60 -22.16
C GLU A 203 21.14 0.97 -23.29
N ASP A 204 20.29 0.03 -23.71
CA ASP A 204 19.31 0.24 -24.77
C ASP A 204 18.24 1.23 -24.34
N LEU A 205 17.78 1.12 -23.09
CA LEU A 205 16.78 2.01 -22.53
C LEU A 205 17.27 3.46 -22.51
N LEU A 206 18.55 3.68 -22.20
CA LEU A 206 19.15 5.01 -22.17
C LEU A 206 19.41 5.58 -23.57
N SER A 207 19.88 4.76 -24.50
CA SER A 207 20.53 5.25 -25.73
C SER A 207 19.74 5.03 -27.02
N LEU A 208 18.80 4.07 -27.08
CA LEU A 208 18.12 3.77 -28.33
C LEU A 208 17.12 4.87 -28.73
N PRO A 209 17.15 5.32 -30.00
CA PRO A 209 16.04 6.07 -30.59
C PRO A 209 14.80 5.18 -30.64
N LEU A 210 13.74 5.59 -29.95
CA LEU A 210 12.50 4.83 -29.77
C LEU A 210 11.54 4.98 -30.97
N ASN A 211 11.73 5.97 -31.85
CA ASN A 211 10.81 6.24 -32.98
C ASN A 211 11.19 5.63 -34.34
N THR A 212 12.36 5.00 -34.49
CA THR A 212 12.70 4.44 -35.82
C THR A 212 11.65 3.38 -36.18
N THR A 213 11.50 3.02 -37.45
CA THR A 213 10.51 2.06 -37.99
C THR A 213 10.43 0.68 -37.27
N ASN A 214 11.25 0.50 -36.23
CA ASN A 214 11.08 -0.27 -35.00
C ASN A 214 10.07 0.32 -33.98
N ALA A 215 8.85 0.70 -34.40
CA ALA A 215 7.68 0.69 -33.50
C ALA A 215 7.33 -0.74 -33.01
N ASN A 216 8.34 -1.61 -32.92
CA ASN A 216 8.29 -3.05 -32.79
C ASN A 216 9.21 -3.51 -31.65
N ILE A 217 10.32 -2.85 -31.28
CA ILE A 217 11.18 -3.39 -30.22
C ILE A 217 10.60 -3.08 -28.84
N LEU A 218 10.32 -1.81 -28.52
CA LEU A 218 9.75 -1.47 -27.22
C LEU A 218 8.28 -1.91 -27.11
N SER A 219 7.51 -1.84 -28.18
CA SER A 219 6.13 -2.35 -28.21
C SER A 219 6.06 -3.89 -28.15
N THR A 220 6.97 -4.64 -28.82
CA THR A 220 7.05 -6.10 -28.66
C THR A 220 7.62 -6.48 -27.30
N ALA A 221 8.62 -5.76 -26.79
CA ALA A 221 9.13 -5.97 -25.45
C ALA A 221 8.05 -5.70 -24.40
N SER A 222 7.27 -4.64 -24.57
CA SER A 222 6.10 -4.33 -23.74
C SER A 222 5.04 -5.43 -23.85
N SER A 223 4.69 -5.84 -25.06
CA SER A 223 3.72 -6.92 -25.30
C SER A 223 4.20 -8.25 -24.69
N THR A 224 5.49 -8.56 -24.78
CA THR A 224 6.09 -9.79 -24.23
C THR A 224 6.16 -9.73 -22.70
N ALA A 225 6.50 -8.57 -22.14
CA ALA A 225 6.44 -8.31 -20.70
C ALA A 225 5.01 -8.48 -20.15
N THR A 226 4.00 -7.95 -20.84
CA THR A 226 2.59 -8.08 -20.47
C THR A 226 2.05 -9.51 -20.65
N LEU A 227 2.52 -10.25 -21.67
CA LEU A 227 2.17 -11.66 -21.85
C LEU A 227 2.76 -12.53 -20.73
N ASN A 228 4.02 -12.28 -20.35
CA ASN A 228 4.64 -12.96 -19.21
C ASN A 228 3.94 -12.62 -17.89
N TYR A 229 3.45 -11.40 -17.71
CA TYR A 229 2.69 -10.98 -16.52
C TYR A 229 1.48 -11.88 -16.25
N THR A 230 0.63 -12.06 -17.25
CA THR A 230 -0.65 -12.77 -17.06
C THR A 230 -0.45 -14.26 -16.77
N SER A 231 0.59 -14.87 -17.35
CA SER A 231 0.93 -16.28 -17.08
C SER A 231 1.69 -16.47 -15.76
N LEU A 232 2.56 -15.54 -15.37
CA LEU A 232 3.44 -15.70 -14.20
C LEU A 232 2.79 -15.28 -12.88
N THR A 233 1.77 -14.40 -12.90
CA THR A 233 1.18 -13.89 -11.64
C THR A 233 0.62 -15.03 -10.78
N ASN A 234 -0.01 -16.03 -11.40
CA ASN A 234 -0.55 -17.19 -10.69
C ASN A 234 0.56 -18.13 -10.17
N ASP A 235 1.59 -18.39 -10.96
CA ASP A 235 2.68 -19.31 -10.61
C ASP A 235 3.70 -18.71 -9.62
N ILE A 236 3.88 -17.38 -9.62
CA ILE A 236 4.79 -16.68 -8.70
C ILE A 236 4.19 -16.61 -7.28
N SER A 237 2.89 -16.36 -7.19
CA SER A 237 2.15 -16.26 -5.91
C SER A 237 2.11 -17.57 -5.12
N SER A 238 2.33 -18.71 -5.80
CA SER A 238 2.41 -20.00 -5.14
C SER A 238 3.82 -20.26 -4.60
N GLU A 239 4.92 -20.01 -5.30
CA GLU A 239 6.19 -20.63 -4.90
C GLU A 239 7.20 -19.75 -4.13
N THR A 240 7.29 -18.43 -4.34
CA THR A 240 8.40 -17.64 -3.75
C THR A 240 8.14 -16.15 -3.47
N ALA A 241 7.10 -15.54 -4.04
CA ALA A 241 6.82 -14.11 -3.86
C ALA A 241 5.31 -13.88 -3.70
N SER A 242 4.91 -12.74 -3.13
CA SER A 242 3.50 -12.42 -2.89
C SER A 242 2.80 -11.88 -4.12
N GLY A 243 3.57 -11.27 -5.02
CA GLY A 243 3.00 -10.81 -6.25
C GLY A 243 4.03 -10.33 -7.25
N TYR A 244 3.47 -10.03 -8.41
CA TYR A 244 4.16 -9.46 -9.55
C TYR A 244 3.25 -8.35 -10.08
N LEU A 245 3.80 -7.19 -10.40
CA LEU A 245 3.07 -6.06 -10.98
C LEU A 245 3.85 -5.45 -12.16
N SER A 246 3.14 -4.84 -13.07
CA SER A 246 3.72 -4.07 -14.18
C SER A 246 3.44 -2.59 -13.94
N TYR A 247 4.50 -1.77 -13.93
CA TYR A 247 4.42 -0.33 -13.74
C TYR A 247 4.87 0.38 -15.02
N GLU A 248 3.96 1.12 -15.62
CA GLU A 248 4.20 1.83 -16.87
C GLU A 248 4.94 3.15 -16.63
N VAL A 249 6.05 3.32 -17.36
CA VAL A 249 6.97 4.43 -17.23
C VAL A 249 7.03 5.24 -18.52
N LYS A 250 6.96 6.56 -18.42
CA LYS A 250 7.14 7.48 -19.55
C LYS A 250 8.63 7.70 -19.83
N ILE A 251 9.05 7.37 -21.05
CA ILE A 251 10.43 7.47 -21.53
C ILE A 251 10.51 8.50 -22.66
N ASN A 252 11.35 9.51 -22.48
CA ASN A 252 11.59 10.57 -23.44
C ASN A 252 12.60 10.14 -24.51
N ASP A 253 12.14 10.03 -25.75
CA ASP A 253 12.98 9.89 -26.92
C ASP A 253 13.58 11.22 -27.35
N THR A 254 14.77 11.52 -26.84
CA THR A 254 15.47 12.77 -27.13
C THR A 254 15.90 12.90 -28.59
N ALA A 255 16.09 11.79 -29.31
CA ALA A 255 16.48 11.84 -30.71
C ALA A 255 15.34 12.35 -31.60
N ASN A 256 14.10 12.12 -31.15
CA ASN A 256 12.89 12.30 -31.94
C ASN A 256 11.87 13.26 -31.35
N ASN A 257 12.16 13.77 -30.14
CA ASN A 257 11.29 14.65 -29.38
C ASN A 257 9.88 14.05 -29.17
N THR A 258 9.84 12.77 -28.83
CA THR A 258 8.62 12.00 -28.56
C THR A 258 8.69 11.29 -27.22
N THR A 259 7.56 11.00 -26.60
CA THR A 259 7.49 10.20 -25.37
C THR A 259 6.85 8.84 -25.67
N VAL A 260 7.42 7.78 -25.11
CA VAL A 260 6.92 6.40 -25.23
C VAL A 260 6.71 5.82 -23.85
N VAL A 261 5.65 5.05 -23.66
CA VAL A 261 5.35 4.35 -22.41
C VAL A 261 5.92 2.94 -22.47
N ALA A 262 6.56 2.48 -21.39
CA ALA A 262 7.10 1.13 -21.31
C ALA A 262 6.90 0.51 -19.92
N PRO A 263 6.57 -0.80 -19.82
CA PRO A 263 6.35 -1.48 -18.56
C PRO A 263 7.68 -1.88 -17.91
N PHE A 264 7.83 -1.54 -16.63
CA PHE A 264 8.78 -2.15 -15.72
C PHE A 264 8.06 -3.19 -14.88
N ASN A 265 8.64 -4.37 -14.79
CA ASN A 265 8.05 -5.46 -14.05
C ASN A 265 8.66 -5.56 -12.66
N ILE A 266 7.83 -5.68 -11.64
CA ILE A 266 8.20 -5.61 -10.23
C ILE A 266 7.79 -6.90 -9.55
N LEU A 267 8.76 -7.57 -8.93
CA LEU A 267 8.55 -8.75 -8.10
C LEU A 267 8.61 -8.33 -6.63
N TYR A 268 7.63 -8.72 -5.82
CA TYR A 268 7.56 -8.28 -4.41
C TYR A 268 7.00 -9.35 -3.45
N LYS A 269 7.30 -9.16 -2.17
CA LYS A 269 6.72 -9.91 -1.04
C LYS A 269 5.94 -8.98 -0.11
N GLY A 270 4.89 -9.50 0.50
CA GLY A 270 3.99 -8.75 1.38
C GLY A 270 2.84 -8.10 0.60
N THR A 271 2.39 -6.95 1.09
CA THR A 271 1.34 -6.18 0.41
C THR A 271 1.83 -5.59 -0.90
N THR A 272 0.90 -5.19 -1.77
CA THR A 272 1.24 -4.46 -3.00
C THR A 272 2.02 -3.18 -2.65
N PRO A 273 3.24 -2.99 -3.18
CA PRO A 273 4.04 -1.80 -2.90
C PRO A 273 3.34 -0.52 -3.35
N SER A 274 3.62 0.60 -2.67
CA SER A 274 3.13 1.91 -3.11
C SER A 274 3.79 2.34 -4.42
N LEU A 275 3.18 3.28 -5.16
CA LEU A 275 3.79 3.83 -6.37
C LEU A 275 5.16 4.48 -6.08
N GLN A 276 5.30 5.11 -4.91
CA GLN A 276 6.55 5.71 -4.48
C GLN A 276 7.65 4.67 -4.23
N ASP A 277 7.32 3.53 -3.64
CA ASP A 277 8.26 2.42 -3.45
C ASP A 277 8.69 1.84 -4.79
N ILE A 278 7.74 1.67 -5.72
CA ILE A 278 8.02 1.18 -7.08
C ILE A 278 8.96 2.12 -7.81
N ARG A 279 8.68 3.42 -7.83
CA ARG A 279 9.54 4.43 -8.48
C ARG A 279 10.92 4.46 -7.85
N THR A 280 11.00 4.39 -6.52
CA THR A 280 12.28 4.35 -5.80
C THR A 280 13.07 3.10 -6.16
N ALA A 281 12.42 1.93 -6.24
CA ALA A 281 13.06 0.68 -6.64
C ALA A 281 13.57 0.74 -8.08
N ILE A 282 12.77 1.24 -9.03
CA ILE A 282 13.21 1.39 -10.43
C ILE A 282 14.37 2.39 -10.53
N LYS A 283 14.27 3.55 -9.86
CA LYS A 283 15.33 4.55 -9.80
C LYS A 283 16.64 3.95 -9.25
N ASN A 284 16.56 3.19 -8.17
CA ASN A 284 17.72 2.53 -7.59
C ASN A 284 18.29 1.50 -8.56
N ALA A 285 17.44 0.69 -9.21
CA ALA A 285 17.88 -0.29 -10.19
C ALA A 285 18.63 0.34 -11.39
N ILE A 286 18.09 1.42 -11.97
CA ILE A 286 18.77 2.12 -13.09
C ILE A 286 20.06 2.81 -12.64
N THR A 287 20.08 3.45 -11.47
CA THR A 287 21.26 4.19 -10.99
C THR A 287 22.38 3.28 -10.49
N GLN A 288 22.03 2.08 -10.00
CA GLN A 288 22.99 1.06 -9.56
C GLN A 288 23.45 0.14 -10.71
N SER A 289 22.83 0.23 -11.89
CA SER A 289 23.22 -0.56 -13.07
C SER A 289 24.64 -0.29 -13.57
N GLY A 290 25.21 0.87 -13.21
CA GLY A 290 26.48 1.35 -13.74
C GLY A 290 26.39 1.96 -15.15
N VAL A 291 25.17 2.04 -15.72
CA VAL A 291 24.90 2.63 -17.03
C VAL A 291 24.39 4.06 -16.84
N GLY A 292 25.00 5.02 -17.54
CA GLY A 292 24.57 6.42 -17.52
C GLY A 292 24.77 7.13 -16.17
N THR A 293 24.59 8.44 -16.19
CA THR A 293 24.63 9.32 -15.03
C THR A 293 23.22 9.72 -14.62
N THR A 294 23.04 10.13 -13.35
CA THR A 294 21.74 10.62 -12.86
C THR A 294 21.14 11.72 -13.75
N PRO A 295 21.88 12.74 -14.23
CA PRO A 295 21.33 13.74 -15.15
C PRO A 295 20.85 13.16 -16.48
N GLU A 296 21.53 12.14 -17.02
CA GLU A 296 21.12 11.48 -18.27
C GLU A 296 19.82 10.69 -18.07
N TRP A 297 19.74 9.91 -16.98
CA TRP A 297 18.51 9.20 -16.62
C TRP A 297 17.36 10.14 -16.33
N LYS A 298 17.61 11.27 -15.67
CA LYS A 298 16.59 12.28 -15.40
C LYS A 298 16.04 12.90 -16.68
N LYS A 299 16.88 13.14 -17.67
CA LYS A 299 16.44 13.62 -18.99
C LYS A 299 15.61 12.54 -19.71
N ARG A 300 16.00 11.28 -19.56
CA ARG A 300 15.41 10.13 -20.25
C ARG A 300 14.09 9.66 -19.63
N ILE A 301 14.01 9.61 -18.31
CA ILE A 301 12.87 9.10 -17.53
C ILE A 301 12.62 10.06 -16.36
N PRO A 302 12.12 11.27 -16.63
CA PRO A 302 11.99 12.31 -15.59
C PRO A 302 11.06 11.89 -14.44
N GLU A 303 10.10 10.99 -14.68
CA GLU A 303 9.14 10.55 -13.67
C GLU A 303 9.71 9.78 -12.49
N LEU A 304 10.89 9.18 -12.65
CA LEU A 304 11.57 8.50 -11.54
C LEU A 304 12.33 9.47 -10.64
N PHE A 305 12.42 10.75 -11.03
CA PHE A 305 13.20 11.78 -10.36
C PHE A 305 12.35 12.97 -9.92
N ILE A 306 11.05 12.73 -9.70
CA ILE A 306 10.15 13.74 -9.14
C ILE A 306 10.64 14.18 -7.75
N GLN A 307 10.48 15.47 -7.47
CA GLN A 307 10.80 16.05 -6.17
C GLN A 307 9.58 16.11 -5.26
N ALA A 308 8.42 16.41 -5.82
CA ALA A 308 7.18 16.53 -5.07
C ALA A 308 5.96 16.27 -5.98
N THR A 309 4.83 16.03 -5.33
CA THR A 309 3.55 15.74 -5.97
C THR A 309 2.52 16.78 -5.58
N PHE A 310 1.78 17.27 -6.57
CA PHE A 310 0.60 18.12 -6.40
C PHE A 310 -0.65 17.32 -6.75
N TYR A 311 -1.65 17.38 -5.89
CA TYR A 311 -2.99 16.89 -6.20
C TYR A 311 -3.84 18.02 -6.74
N LEU A 312 -4.35 17.83 -7.96
CA LEU A 312 -5.31 18.68 -8.63
C LEU A 312 -6.67 17.99 -8.55
N ILE A 313 -7.61 18.61 -7.84
CA ILE A 313 -8.91 18.04 -7.51
C ILE A 313 -9.99 18.90 -8.17
N PRO A 314 -10.45 18.55 -9.38
CA PRO A 314 -11.56 19.26 -10.01
C PRO A 314 -12.83 19.08 -9.20
N LEU A 315 -13.55 20.17 -8.97
CA LEU A 315 -14.76 20.19 -8.13
C LEU A 315 -15.96 19.77 -8.98
N TYR A 316 -16.03 18.48 -9.32
CA TYR A 316 -17.01 17.94 -10.27
C TYR A 316 -18.48 18.04 -9.80
N ASP A 317 -18.72 18.10 -8.49
CA ASP A 317 -20.04 18.24 -7.88
C ASP A 317 -20.53 19.69 -7.83
N VAL A 318 -19.62 20.66 -7.91
CA VAL A 318 -19.95 22.08 -8.00
C VAL A 318 -20.33 22.40 -9.44
N ASN A 319 -21.57 22.09 -9.78
CA ASN A 319 -22.11 22.34 -11.11
C ASN A 319 -23.58 22.78 -11.06
N SER A 320 -24.04 23.38 -12.15
CA SER A 320 -25.44 23.70 -12.41
C SER A 320 -25.94 22.85 -13.56
N GLN A 321 -26.90 21.96 -13.27
CA GLN A 321 -27.50 21.12 -14.29
C GLN A 321 -28.60 21.89 -15.02
N LEU A 322 -28.40 22.09 -16.33
CA LEU A 322 -29.40 22.59 -17.26
C LEU A 322 -29.96 21.42 -18.07
N VAL A 323 -31.08 21.67 -18.77
CA VAL A 323 -31.82 20.62 -19.50
C VAL A 323 -30.94 19.79 -20.45
N ASN A 324 -29.95 20.41 -21.09
CA ASN A 324 -29.09 19.77 -22.09
C ASN A 324 -27.59 19.90 -21.80
N GLN A 325 -27.19 20.46 -20.65
CA GLN A 325 -25.77 20.70 -20.36
C GLN A 325 -25.52 20.81 -18.86
N VAL A 326 -24.31 20.42 -18.45
CA VAL A 326 -23.77 20.69 -17.11
C VAL A 326 -22.87 21.92 -17.23
N LEU A 327 -23.08 22.91 -16.36
CA LEU A 327 -22.24 24.10 -16.29
C LEU A 327 -21.43 24.10 -15.00
N TYR A 328 -20.13 24.31 -15.12
CA TYR A 328 -19.26 24.54 -13.97
C TYR A 328 -19.16 26.04 -13.72
N PRO A 329 -19.60 26.55 -12.54
CA PRO A 329 -19.51 27.96 -12.23
C PRO A 329 -18.05 28.35 -11.99
N SER A 330 -17.67 29.53 -12.47
CA SER A 330 -16.34 30.13 -12.22
C SER A 330 -16.21 30.77 -10.82
N ILE A 331 -17.04 30.33 -9.87
CA ILE A 331 -17.06 30.80 -8.48
C ILE A 331 -17.33 29.58 -7.60
N VAL A 332 -16.53 29.40 -6.57
CA VAL A 332 -16.69 28.33 -5.57
C VAL A 332 -16.42 28.85 -4.18
N ASP A 333 -17.13 28.30 -3.19
CA ASP A 333 -16.85 28.57 -1.78
C ASP A 333 -15.57 27.85 -1.36
N VAL A 334 -14.65 28.58 -0.72
CA VAL A 334 -13.39 28.04 -0.19
C VAL A 334 -13.66 26.91 0.82
N SER A 335 -14.71 27.03 1.63
CA SER A 335 -15.09 26.00 2.59
C SER A 335 -15.52 24.70 1.92
N THR A 336 -16.19 24.78 0.76
CA THR A 336 -16.48 23.61 -0.08
C THR A 336 -15.19 22.95 -0.55
N ALA A 337 -14.26 23.72 -1.12
CA ALA A 337 -12.97 23.16 -1.57
C ALA A 337 -12.21 22.45 -0.44
N ILE A 338 -12.08 23.08 0.73
CA ILE A 338 -11.44 22.49 1.93
C ILE A 338 -12.14 21.19 2.34
N SER A 339 -13.47 21.20 2.38
CA SER A 339 -14.26 20.03 2.75
C SER A 339 -14.02 18.86 1.80
N ARG A 340 -13.99 19.11 0.48
CA ARG A 340 -13.74 18.09 -0.55
C ARG A 340 -12.32 17.55 -0.49
N VAL A 341 -11.32 18.42 -0.33
CA VAL A 341 -9.92 17.99 -0.14
C VAL A 341 -9.78 17.14 1.12
N SER A 342 -10.44 17.51 2.22
CA SER A 342 -10.38 16.74 3.47
C SER A 342 -11.01 15.35 3.36
N MET A 343 -11.98 15.16 2.48
CA MET A 343 -12.59 13.85 2.21
C MET A 343 -11.70 12.98 1.31
N ILE A 344 -11.09 13.58 0.29
CA ILE A 344 -10.29 12.87 -0.71
C ILE A 344 -8.90 12.55 -0.17
N LEU A 345 -8.29 13.49 0.55
CA LEU A 345 -6.93 13.41 1.10
C LEU A 345 -6.94 13.55 2.63
N PRO A 346 -7.63 12.66 3.37
CA PRO A 346 -7.81 12.80 4.81
C PRO A 346 -6.48 12.74 5.59
N LEU A 347 -5.48 12.04 5.05
CA LEU A 347 -4.16 11.87 5.67
C LEU A 347 -3.35 13.16 5.77
N LEU A 348 -3.65 14.17 4.95
CA LEU A 348 -2.95 15.47 5.01
C LEU A 348 -3.28 16.24 6.30
N GLY A 349 -4.44 15.98 6.89
CA GLY A 349 -4.93 16.70 8.08
C GLY A 349 -5.43 18.11 7.77
N THR A 350 -6.52 18.50 8.42
CA THR A 350 -7.24 19.76 8.15
C THR A 350 -6.37 21.01 8.35
N SER A 351 -5.43 20.99 9.30
CA SER A 351 -4.53 22.13 9.53
C SER A 351 -3.62 22.39 8.32
N TYR A 352 -3.09 21.35 7.70
CA TYR A 352 -2.23 21.49 6.53
C TYR A 352 -3.03 21.95 5.32
N ILE A 353 -4.21 21.36 5.11
CA ILE A 353 -5.14 21.74 4.03
C ILE A 353 -5.50 23.22 4.14
N ASN A 354 -5.89 23.71 5.32
CA ASN A 354 -6.26 25.10 5.52
C ASN A 354 -5.12 26.10 5.23
N GLN A 355 -3.86 25.67 5.36
CA GLN A 355 -2.69 26.53 5.19
C GLN A 355 -2.12 26.52 3.77
N ASN A 356 -2.28 25.42 3.04
CA ASN A 356 -1.58 25.17 1.77
C ASN A 356 -2.50 24.96 0.57
N LEU A 357 -3.83 24.90 0.78
CA LEU A 357 -4.77 24.75 -0.32
C LEU A 357 -4.81 26.00 -1.20
N GLU A 358 -4.63 25.80 -2.49
CA GLU A 358 -4.82 26.80 -3.53
C GLU A 358 -6.06 26.45 -4.38
N ILE A 359 -6.68 27.47 -4.97
CA ILE A 359 -7.77 27.28 -5.93
C ILE A 359 -7.27 27.76 -7.29
N VAL A 360 -7.34 26.87 -8.26
CA VAL A 360 -6.90 27.11 -9.63
C VAL A 360 -8.05 26.81 -10.59
N SER A 361 -8.09 27.51 -11.72
CA SER A 361 -9.04 27.25 -12.79
C SER A 361 -8.27 26.84 -14.04
N ALA A 362 -8.78 25.88 -14.80
CA ALA A 362 -8.19 25.50 -16.09
C ALA A 362 -9.11 25.85 -17.25
N ASN A 363 -8.54 25.93 -18.47
CA ASN A 363 -9.30 26.21 -19.67
C ASN A 363 -9.96 24.94 -20.25
N TYR A 364 -10.64 24.22 -19.37
CA TYR A 364 -11.38 23.01 -19.68
C TYR A 364 -12.74 23.11 -18.99
N GLU A 365 -13.80 23.37 -19.78
CA GLU A 365 -15.18 23.59 -19.30
C GLU A 365 -15.36 24.66 -18.20
N GLY A 366 -14.33 25.48 -17.94
CA GLY A 366 -14.35 26.48 -16.86
C GLY A 366 -14.34 25.89 -15.44
N ILE A 367 -13.94 24.62 -15.28
CA ILE A 367 -13.96 23.94 -13.98
C ILE A 367 -12.93 24.55 -13.02
N MET A 368 -13.38 24.80 -11.79
CA MET A 368 -12.54 25.18 -10.66
C MET A 368 -11.96 23.92 -10.01
N MET A 369 -10.70 23.98 -9.60
CA MET A 369 -9.98 22.87 -8.99
C MET A 369 -9.32 23.34 -7.71
N ALA A 370 -9.37 22.47 -6.70
CA ALA A 370 -8.48 22.56 -5.55
C ALA A 370 -7.09 22.04 -5.93
N CYS A 371 -6.04 22.72 -5.51
CA CYS A 371 -4.65 22.31 -5.70
C CYS A 371 -3.94 22.26 -4.35
N ILE A 372 -3.25 21.16 -4.06
CA ILE A 372 -2.47 21.04 -2.83
C ILE A 372 -1.23 20.17 -3.06
N GLY A 373 -0.07 20.65 -2.62
CA GLY A 373 1.18 19.88 -2.63
C GLY A 373 1.26 18.90 -1.45
N GLU A 374 1.81 17.72 -1.66
CA GLU A 374 2.08 16.75 -0.60
C GLU A 374 3.12 17.31 0.42
N PRO A 375 2.92 17.11 1.73
CA PRO A 375 3.88 17.52 2.75
C PRO A 375 5.23 16.83 2.54
N MET A 376 6.23 17.61 2.17
CA MET A 376 7.61 17.14 2.03
C MET A 376 8.32 17.05 3.38
N ALA A 377 9.03 15.95 3.64
CA ALA A 377 9.80 15.75 4.88
C ALA A 377 10.90 16.83 5.09
N ASN A 378 11.33 17.49 4.02
CA ASN A 378 12.53 18.33 4.01
C ASN A 378 12.22 19.83 4.08
N GLY A 379 10.95 20.24 3.95
CA GLY A 379 10.47 21.64 4.01
C GLY A 379 11.01 22.62 2.96
N ASN A 380 11.92 22.19 2.06
CA ASN A 380 12.67 23.08 1.15
C ASN A 380 12.07 23.21 -0.26
N THR A 381 10.95 22.56 -0.54
CA THR A 381 10.35 22.51 -1.87
C THR A 381 9.06 23.33 -1.88
N PRO A 382 8.76 24.10 -2.94
CA PRO A 382 7.51 24.84 -3.04
C PRO A 382 6.32 23.89 -2.97
N ASN A 383 5.44 24.10 -1.98
CA ASN A 383 4.15 23.39 -1.87
C ASN A 383 3.00 24.23 -2.48
N SER A 384 3.35 25.20 -3.32
CA SER A 384 2.44 26.21 -3.88
C SER A 384 2.54 26.21 -5.40
N LEU A 385 1.41 25.97 -6.07
CA LEU A 385 1.34 26.03 -7.54
C LEU A 385 1.58 27.46 -8.02
N LEU A 386 1.11 28.47 -7.27
CA LEU A 386 1.38 29.87 -7.56
C LEU A 386 2.88 30.20 -7.54
N GLN A 387 3.67 29.60 -6.64
CA GLN A 387 5.12 29.78 -6.64
C GLN A 387 5.80 29.08 -7.82
N MET A 388 5.26 27.94 -8.26
CA MET A 388 5.79 27.17 -9.39
C MET A 388 5.48 27.82 -10.74
N HIS A 389 4.29 28.38 -10.88
CA HIS A 389 3.79 28.99 -12.11
C HIS A 389 3.14 30.37 -11.82
N PRO A 390 3.93 31.38 -11.41
CA PRO A 390 3.42 32.69 -10.99
C PRO A 390 2.69 33.46 -12.10
N ASP A 391 3.06 33.17 -13.35
CA ASP A 391 2.48 33.79 -14.54
C ASP A 391 1.35 32.95 -15.17
N TYR A 392 0.89 31.89 -14.48
CA TYR A 392 -0.20 31.05 -14.98
C TYR A 392 -1.46 31.88 -15.22
N GLN A 393 -2.03 31.74 -16.42
CA GLN A 393 -3.29 32.36 -16.79
C GLN A 393 -4.22 31.31 -17.40
N ASN A 394 -5.47 31.27 -16.91
CA ASN A 394 -6.51 30.45 -17.51
C ASN A 394 -6.96 31.08 -18.85
N THR A 395 -6.23 30.78 -19.91
CA THR A 395 -6.47 31.31 -21.26
C THR A 395 -6.30 30.20 -22.30
N SER A 396 -6.82 30.41 -23.51
CA SER A 396 -6.68 29.44 -24.60
C SER A 396 -5.26 29.45 -25.14
N SER A 397 -4.74 28.29 -25.54
CA SER A 397 -3.48 28.17 -26.29
C SER A 397 -3.47 28.97 -27.60
N THR A 398 -4.63 29.41 -28.07
CA THR A 398 -4.77 30.29 -29.25
C THR A 398 -4.78 31.79 -28.90
N SER A 399 -4.83 32.14 -27.62
CA SER A 399 -4.85 33.53 -27.14
C SER A 399 -3.45 34.14 -27.16
N THR A 400 -3.33 35.44 -27.43
CA THR A 400 -2.04 36.14 -27.35
C THR A 400 -1.47 36.13 -25.94
N ALA A 401 -2.32 36.18 -24.92
CA ALA A 401 -1.91 36.12 -23.51
C ALA A 401 -1.24 34.78 -23.14
N PHE A 402 -1.53 33.70 -23.89
CA PHE A 402 -0.85 32.42 -23.69
C PHE A 402 0.63 32.52 -24.04
N ASN A 403 0.97 33.26 -25.10
CA ASN A 403 2.34 33.46 -25.54
C ASN A 403 3.16 34.35 -24.60
N ASP A 404 2.50 35.12 -23.72
CA ASP A 404 3.15 35.94 -22.70
C ASP A 404 3.63 35.12 -21.50
N MET A 405 3.14 33.87 -21.34
CA MET A 405 3.59 32.96 -20.28
C MET A 405 4.96 32.36 -20.61
N PRO A 406 5.82 32.04 -19.62
CA PRO A 406 7.03 31.25 -19.84
C PRO A 406 6.74 29.89 -20.47
N SER A 407 7.69 29.35 -21.25
CA SER A 407 7.54 28.07 -21.96
C SER A 407 7.08 26.92 -21.07
N ASP A 408 7.61 26.84 -19.85
CA ASP A 408 7.32 25.74 -18.93
C ASP A 408 5.88 25.85 -18.38
N THR A 409 5.39 27.07 -18.18
CA THR A 409 3.99 27.34 -17.80
C THR A 409 3.05 27.10 -18.96
N GLN A 410 3.44 27.44 -20.20
CA GLN A 410 2.68 27.07 -21.40
C GLN A 410 2.53 25.55 -21.51
N GLN A 411 3.62 24.81 -21.34
CA GLN A 411 3.59 23.35 -21.38
C GLN A 411 2.71 22.77 -20.26
N PHE A 412 2.82 23.28 -19.03
CA PHE A 412 1.94 22.92 -17.93
C PHE A 412 0.45 23.10 -18.30
N CYS A 413 0.07 24.20 -18.94
CA CYS A 413 -1.32 24.43 -19.36
C CYS A 413 -1.81 23.40 -20.37
N LEU A 414 -0.96 23.02 -21.34
CA LEU A 414 -1.28 22.04 -22.36
C LEU A 414 -1.46 20.66 -21.74
N ASP A 415 -0.51 20.22 -20.93
CA ASP A 415 -0.54 18.91 -20.26
C ASP A 415 -1.72 18.80 -19.30
N LEU A 416 -2.01 19.86 -18.54
CA LEU A 416 -3.18 19.94 -17.66
C LEU A 416 -4.49 19.80 -18.44
N SER A 417 -4.61 20.46 -19.60
CA SER A 417 -5.82 20.40 -20.43
C SER A 417 -6.04 18.99 -21.00
N GLU A 418 -4.97 18.32 -21.44
CA GLU A 418 -5.06 16.94 -21.92
C GLU A 418 -5.38 15.96 -20.79
N CYS A 419 -4.72 16.10 -19.63
CA CYS A 419 -5.02 15.28 -18.44
C CYS A 419 -6.45 15.46 -17.96
N LEU A 420 -6.98 16.70 -17.95
CA LEU A 420 -8.38 16.96 -17.61
C LEU A 420 -9.33 16.28 -18.58
N THR A 421 -9.04 16.29 -19.88
CA THR A 421 -9.87 15.60 -20.89
C THR A 421 -10.00 14.11 -20.58
N VAL A 422 -8.91 13.46 -20.19
CA VAL A 422 -8.90 12.04 -19.80
C VAL A 422 -9.56 11.83 -18.43
N ALA A 423 -9.23 12.66 -17.44
CA ALA A 423 -9.77 12.57 -16.08
C ALA A 423 -11.29 12.77 -16.02
N PHE A 424 -11.84 13.52 -16.98
CA PHE A 424 -13.28 13.69 -17.16
C PHE A 424 -13.98 12.48 -17.79
N GLY A 425 -13.23 11.58 -18.43
CA GLY A 425 -13.74 10.47 -19.24
C GLY A 425 -14.16 10.87 -20.66
N ASN A 426 -13.79 12.07 -21.12
CA ASN A 426 -14.18 12.62 -22.42
C ASN A 426 -13.18 12.30 -23.54
N GLY A 427 -12.04 11.68 -23.22
CA GLY A 427 -11.03 11.29 -24.19
C GLY A 427 -10.13 10.17 -23.69
N THR A 428 -9.35 9.64 -24.62
CA THR A 428 -8.31 8.64 -24.34
C THR A 428 -6.97 9.20 -24.79
N SER A 429 -5.93 9.04 -23.96
CA SER A 429 -4.55 9.35 -24.36
C SER A 429 -3.68 8.12 -24.12
N THR A 430 -2.69 7.92 -24.97
CA THR A 430 -1.67 6.87 -24.79
C THR A 430 -0.54 7.31 -23.87
N ILE A 431 -0.49 8.60 -23.53
CA ILE A 431 0.54 9.21 -22.66
C ILE A 431 -0.06 9.56 -21.30
N TYR A 432 -1.32 9.99 -21.28
CA TYR A 432 -2.05 10.34 -20.05
C TYR A 432 -3.14 9.30 -19.82
N PHE A 433 -2.91 8.42 -18.86
CA PHE A 433 -3.81 7.34 -18.52
C PHE A 433 -4.09 7.33 -17.01
N PRO A 434 -5.26 6.82 -16.58
CA PRO A 434 -5.56 6.68 -15.17
C PRO A 434 -4.57 5.74 -14.47
N GLN A 435 -4.00 6.22 -13.37
CA GLN A 435 -3.18 5.46 -12.43
C GLN A 435 -3.96 5.32 -11.12
N LYS A 436 -3.78 4.19 -10.43
CA LYS A 436 -4.38 3.93 -9.13
C LYS A 436 -3.29 3.89 -8.07
N ASP A 437 -3.43 4.70 -7.04
CA ASP A 437 -2.62 4.66 -5.83
C ASP A 437 -3.55 4.59 -4.62
N GLN A 438 -3.50 3.47 -3.89
CA GLN A 438 -4.41 3.20 -2.79
C GLN A 438 -5.90 3.33 -3.21
N ASN A 439 -6.62 4.28 -2.61
CA ASN A 439 -8.03 4.61 -2.91
C ASN A 439 -8.19 5.74 -3.94
N LEU A 440 -7.10 6.32 -4.45
CA LEU A 440 -7.13 7.38 -5.44
C LEU A 440 -6.94 6.83 -6.84
N THR A 441 -7.73 7.34 -7.78
CA THR A 441 -7.46 7.18 -9.22
C THR A 441 -7.30 8.55 -9.83
N TYR A 442 -6.18 8.77 -10.51
CA TYR A 442 -5.81 10.06 -11.08
C TYR A 442 -5.08 9.90 -12.41
N VAL A 443 -5.05 10.97 -13.20
CA VAL A 443 -4.21 11.09 -14.40
C VAL A 443 -3.07 12.04 -14.06
N SER A 444 -1.82 11.67 -14.32
CA SER A 444 -0.68 12.53 -14.00
C SER A 444 0.19 12.93 -15.18
N PHE A 445 0.81 14.10 -15.01
CA PHE A 445 1.87 14.62 -15.87
C PHE A 445 2.97 15.24 -15.02
N ILE A 446 4.11 15.52 -15.66
CA ILE A 446 5.30 16.01 -14.96
C ILE A 446 5.79 17.26 -15.63
N SER A 447 5.95 18.30 -14.84
CA SER A 447 6.56 19.56 -15.27
C SER A 447 7.52 20.04 -14.20
N ASN A 448 8.72 20.46 -14.62
CA ASN A 448 9.78 20.98 -13.73
C ASN A 448 10.14 20.06 -12.54
N GLU A 449 10.07 18.74 -12.73
CA GLU A 449 10.35 17.72 -11.69
C GLU A 449 9.25 17.59 -10.63
N TYR A 450 8.06 18.13 -10.89
CA TYR A 450 6.88 17.98 -10.06
C TYR A 450 5.86 17.13 -10.79
N GLU A 451 5.27 16.17 -10.07
CA GLU A 451 4.13 15.43 -10.58
C GLU A 451 2.83 16.18 -10.24
N TYR A 452 1.94 16.28 -11.21
CA TYR A 452 0.61 16.86 -11.04
C TYR A 452 -0.44 15.76 -11.26
N CYS A 453 -1.07 15.32 -10.17
CA CYS A 453 -2.07 14.26 -10.14
C CYS A 453 -3.47 14.85 -10.24
N VAL A 454 -4.11 14.73 -11.41
CA VAL A 454 -5.49 15.18 -11.66
C VAL A 454 -6.47 14.06 -11.26
N ILE A 455 -7.21 14.24 -10.17
CA ILE A 455 -8.18 13.25 -9.69
C ILE A 455 -9.28 13.03 -10.73
N THR A 456 -9.57 11.77 -11.05
CA THR A 456 -10.61 11.43 -12.03
C THR A 456 -12.01 11.70 -11.48
N LYS A 457 -12.95 12.00 -12.38
CA LYS A 457 -14.35 12.23 -12.04
C LYS A 457 -14.99 11.04 -11.33
N GLU A 458 -14.66 9.84 -11.78
CA GLU A 458 -15.12 8.58 -11.18
C GLU A 458 -14.64 8.46 -9.73
N CYS A 459 -13.32 8.55 -9.49
CA CYS A 459 -12.74 8.49 -8.15
C CYS A 459 -13.32 9.55 -7.22
N TYR A 460 -13.46 10.79 -7.71
CA TYR A 460 -14.06 11.87 -6.95
C TYR A 460 -15.49 11.54 -6.50
N THR A 461 -16.31 11.03 -7.41
CA THR A 461 -17.71 10.71 -7.16
C THR A 461 -17.84 9.56 -6.16
N ASP A 462 -17.04 8.51 -6.32
CA ASP A 462 -17.05 7.34 -5.45
C ASP A 462 -16.68 7.69 -4.00
N LEU A 463 -15.65 8.53 -3.83
CA LEU A 463 -15.20 8.97 -2.51
C LEU A 463 -16.25 9.84 -1.80
N LEU A 464 -16.96 10.72 -2.53
CA LEU A 464 -18.05 11.49 -1.93
C LEU A 464 -19.25 10.62 -1.53
N GLN A 465 -19.61 9.63 -2.35
CA GLN A 465 -20.70 8.72 -2.01
C GLN A 465 -20.36 7.86 -0.79
N SER A 466 -19.11 7.40 -0.68
CA SER A 466 -18.66 6.59 0.46
C SER A 466 -18.73 7.31 1.81
N THR A 467 -18.70 8.66 1.79
CA THR A 467 -18.74 9.50 3.00
C THR A 467 -20.15 9.98 3.37
N GLY A 468 -21.18 9.61 2.60
CA GLY A 468 -22.58 9.95 2.88
C GLY A 468 -22.92 11.43 2.64
N VAL A 469 -22.09 12.15 1.90
CA VAL A 469 -22.31 13.55 1.49
C VAL A 469 -22.88 13.56 0.07
N SER A 470 -24.21 13.47 -0.04
CA SER A 470 -24.93 13.62 -1.32
C SER A 470 -25.34 15.06 -1.58
#